data_AF-A0AAR2KEC5-F1
#
_entry.id   AF-A0AAR2KEC5-F1
#
_cell.length_a   1.000
_cell.length_b   1.000
_cell.length_c   1.000
_cell.angle_alpha   90.00
_cell.angle_beta   90.00
_cell.angle_gamma   90.00
#
_symmetry.space_group_name_H-M   'P 1'
#
loop_
_entity.id
_entity.type
_entity.pdbx_description
1 polymer ?
#
loop_
_entity_poly.entity_id
_entity_poly.type
_entity_poly.pdbx_seq_one_letter_code
_entity_poly.pdbx_strand_id
1 'polypeptide(L)'
;TMSCFAKLKRQSTKYRTEKTYPTKAAEKQDNVKKNRYKDIVPFDHTRVKLSLSTSKHDSDYINANFIKGVFGARAYIATQGPLPNTVLDFWRMLWEYNVQVST
;
A
#
# COMPACT_ATOMS: atom_id res chain seq x y z
N THR A 1 -24.51 18.32 -7.93
CA THR A 1 -24.15 17.21 -7.03
C THR A 1 -23.78 15.92 -7.78
N MET A 2 -24.51 15.48 -8.83
CA MET A 2 -24.12 14.28 -9.63
C MET A 2 -22.92 14.47 -10.58
N SER A 3 -22.67 15.69 -11.06
CA SER A 3 -21.60 15.98 -12.05
C SER A 3 -20.18 15.77 -11.53
N CYS A 4 -19.92 16.05 -10.24
CA CYS A 4 -18.58 15.93 -9.66
C CYS A 4 -18.14 14.47 -9.50
N PHE A 5 -19.02 13.62 -8.95
CA PHE A 5 -18.76 12.20 -8.81
C PHE A 5 -18.48 11.52 -10.16
N ALA A 6 -19.28 11.84 -11.19
CA ALA A 6 -19.05 11.31 -12.53
C ALA A 6 -17.67 11.71 -13.10
N LYS A 7 -17.23 12.96 -12.86
CA LYS A 7 -15.88 13.43 -13.25
C LYS A 7 -14.77 12.66 -12.53
N LEU A 8 -14.88 12.51 -11.21
CA LEU A 8 -13.92 11.74 -10.41
C LEU A 8 -13.86 10.27 -10.83
N LYS A 9 -15.01 9.65 -11.09
CA LYS A 9 -15.09 8.26 -11.57
C LYS A 9 -14.39 8.11 -12.93
N ARG A 10 -14.65 9.01 -13.88
CA ARG A 10 -13.98 9.01 -15.20
C ARG A 10 -12.47 9.17 -15.07
N GLN A 11 -12.02 10.08 -14.21
CA GLN A 11 -10.60 10.31 -13.95
C GLN A 11 -9.93 9.09 -13.32
N SER A 12 -10.58 8.47 -12.32
CA SER A 12 -10.09 7.23 -11.70
C SER A 12 -9.97 6.09 -12.71
N THR A 13 -10.97 5.90 -13.58
CA THR A 13 -10.91 4.88 -14.64
C THR A 13 -9.76 5.15 -15.60
N LYS A 14 -9.61 6.40 -16.05
CA LYS A 14 -8.50 6.81 -16.93
C LYS A 14 -7.15 6.46 -16.32
N TYR A 15 -6.91 6.84 -15.06
CA TYR A 15 -5.63 6.55 -14.39
C TYR A 15 -5.34 5.06 -14.24
N ARG A 16 -6.37 4.25 -14.03
CA ARG A 16 -6.24 2.79 -13.96
C ARG A 16 -5.91 2.20 -15.34
N THR A 17 -6.62 2.62 -16.39
CA THR A 17 -6.42 2.13 -17.76
C THR A 17 -5.06 2.53 -18.32
N GLU A 18 -4.64 3.78 -18.11
CA GLU A 18 -3.36 4.31 -18.60
C GLU A 18 -2.17 3.89 -17.74
N LYS A 19 -2.39 3.13 -16.65
CA LYS A 19 -1.36 2.78 -15.65
C LYS A 19 -0.53 3.99 -15.23
N THR A 20 -1.20 5.13 -15.03
CA THR A 20 -0.54 6.42 -14.69
C THR A 20 0.36 6.29 -13.47
N TYR A 21 -0.01 5.42 -12.53
CA TYR A 21 0.76 5.09 -11.34
C TYR A 21 1.18 3.61 -11.37
N PRO A 22 2.49 3.31 -11.52
CA PRO A 22 2.98 1.94 -11.56
C PRO A 22 2.80 1.16 -10.25
N THR A 23 2.69 -0.15 -10.38
CA THR A 23 2.49 -1.14 -9.30
C THR A 23 3.48 -2.31 -9.41
N LYS A 24 4.66 -2.07 -9.99
CA LYS A 24 5.63 -3.11 -10.37
C LYS A 24 6.10 -3.94 -9.19
N ALA A 25 6.26 -3.34 -8.00
CA ALA A 25 6.69 -4.07 -6.81
C ALA A 25 5.63 -5.11 -6.39
N ALA A 26 4.35 -4.78 -6.52
CA ALA A 26 3.24 -5.65 -6.16
C ALA A 26 3.03 -6.81 -7.16
N GLU A 27 3.43 -6.60 -8.41
CA GLU A 27 3.33 -7.57 -9.51
C GLU A 27 4.45 -8.61 -9.51
N LYS A 28 5.52 -8.42 -8.71
CA LYS A 28 6.59 -9.41 -8.56
C LYS A 28 6.03 -10.74 -8.04
N GLN A 29 6.47 -11.85 -8.62
CA GLN A 29 5.99 -13.19 -8.30
C GLN A 29 6.01 -13.51 -6.79
N ASP A 30 7.06 -13.09 -6.09
CA ASP A 30 7.23 -13.28 -4.63
C ASP A 30 6.24 -12.46 -3.80
N ASN A 31 5.75 -11.35 -4.33
CA ASN A 31 4.86 -10.41 -3.65
C ASN A 31 3.38 -10.63 -3.98
N VAL A 32 3.05 -11.32 -5.08
CA VAL A 32 1.65 -11.59 -5.47
C VAL A 32 0.87 -12.27 -4.33
N LYS A 33 1.50 -13.21 -3.61
CA LYS A 33 0.89 -13.92 -2.46
C LYS A 33 0.73 -13.07 -1.21
N LYS A 34 1.31 -11.86 -1.18
CA LYS A 34 1.19 -10.90 -0.07
C LYS A 34 -0.01 -9.94 -0.27
N ASN A 35 -0.69 -10.00 -1.42
CA ASN A 35 -1.85 -9.16 -1.74
C ASN A 35 -3.15 -9.90 -1.47
N ARG A 36 -4.07 -9.29 -0.70
CA ARG A 36 -5.39 -9.85 -0.43
C ARG A 36 -6.26 -9.89 -1.68
N TYR A 37 -6.19 -8.84 -2.51
CA TYR A 37 -6.89 -8.75 -3.78
C TYR A 37 -5.88 -8.41 -4.89
N LYS A 38 -5.98 -9.09 -6.03
CA LYS A 38 -5.03 -8.90 -7.15
C LYS A 38 -5.10 -7.51 -7.77
N ASP A 39 -6.25 -6.85 -7.62
CA ASP A 39 -6.57 -5.60 -8.29
C ASP A 39 -6.58 -4.40 -7.33
N ILE A 40 -6.26 -4.64 -6.04
CA ILE A 40 -6.07 -3.62 -5.01
C ILE A 40 -4.65 -3.77 -4.45
N VAL A 41 -3.70 -3.07 -5.08
CA VAL A 41 -2.27 -3.16 -4.81
C VAL A 41 -1.65 -1.77 -4.66
N PRO A 42 -0.53 -1.62 -3.92
CA PRO A 42 0.01 -0.31 -3.62
C PRO A 42 0.74 0.29 -4.81
N PHE A 43 0.64 1.60 -4.97
CA PHE A 43 1.45 2.32 -5.97
C PHE A 43 2.92 2.39 -5.55
N ASP A 44 3.83 2.22 -6.52
CA ASP A 44 5.27 2.15 -6.26
C ASP A 44 5.84 3.42 -5.60
N HIS A 45 5.31 4.59 -5.96
CA HIS A 45 5.83 5.89 -5.55
C HIS A 45 5.46 6.29 -4.11
N THR A 46 4.41 5.69 -3.55
CA THR A 46 3.95 5.96 -2.17
C THR A 46 3.95 4.72 -1.30
N ARG A 47 4.38 3.56 -1.79
CA ARG A 47 4.35 2.33 -0.99
C ARG A 47 5.20 2.45 0.25
N VAL A 48 4.73 1.84 1.33
CA VAL A 48 5.55 1.60 2.50
C VAL A 48 6.61 0.55 2.14
N LYS A 49 7.85 0.77 2.59
CA LYS A 49 8.95 -0.18 2.40
C LYS A 49 9.43 -0.66 3.77
N LEU A 50 9.60 -1.96 3.92
CA LEU A 50 10.18 -2.53 5.14
C LEU A 50 11.70 -2.61 4.98
N SER A 51 12.44 -1.99 5.89
CA SER A 51 13.90 -2.06 5.91
C SER A 51 14.41 -3.00 6.99
N LEU A 52 13.65 -3.19 8.08
CA LEU A 52 14.03 -4.09 9.16
C LEU A 52 13.88 -5.55 8.73
N SER A 53 14.98 -6.25 8.48
CA SER A 53 14.98 -7.69 8.16
C SER A 53 15.22 -8.51 9.44
N THR A 54 14.35 -9.48 9.67
CA THR A 54 14.44 -10.51 10.73
C THR A 54 14.92 -11.85 10.20
N SER A 55 14.86 -12.06 8.88
CA SER A 55 15.33 -13.27 8.21
C SER A 55 15.88 -12.96 6.81
N LYS A 56 16.74 -13.85 6.28
CA LYS A 56 17.29 -13.75 4.91
C LYS A 56 16.23 -13.76 3.80
N HIS A 57 15.01 -14.21 4.10
CA HIS A 57 13.91 -14.31 3.14
C HIS A 57 12.93 -13.14 3.22
N ASP A 58 13.18 -12.17 4.11
CA ASP A 58 12.31 -11.02 4.26
C ASP A 58 12.41 -10.10 3.04
N SER A 59 11.26 -9.78 2.44
CA SER A 59 11.17 -8.77 1.40
C SER A 59 10.88 -7.38 1.97
N ASP A 60 11.14 -6.35 1.17
CA ASP A 60 10.82 -4.95 1.49
C ASP A 60 9.34 -4.60 1.28
N TYR A 61 8.52 -5.59 0.90
CA TYR A 61 7.18 -5.40 0.40
C TYR A 61 6.11 -5.68 1.44
N ILE A 62 5.22 -4.70 1.60
CA ILE A 62 3.91 -4.83 2.25
C ILE A 62 2.88 -4.09 1.39
N ASN A 63 1.63 -4.59 1.34
CA ASN A 63 0.54 -3.90 0.65
C ASN A 63 0.03 -2.73 1.50
N ALA A 64 0.76 -1.62 1.43
CA ALA A 64 0.46 -0.39 2.14
C ALA A 64 1.00 0.83 1.39
N ASN A 65 0.31 1.96 1.48
CA ASN A 65 0.75 3.26 0.96
C ASN A 65 0.71 4.34 2.04
N PHE A 66 1.65 5.27 1.98
CA PHE A 66 1.55 6.54 2.69
C PHE A 66 0.47 7.42 2.05
N ILE A 67 -0.36 8.02 2.89
CA ILE A 67 -1.31 9.06 2.51
C ILE A 67 -0.86 10.38 3.13
N LYS A 68 -0.81 11.40 2.27
CA LYS A 68 -0.55 12.78 2.67
C LYS A 68 -1.73 13.30 3.48
N GLY A 69 -1.47 13.81 4.67
CA GLY A 69 -2.43 14.56 5.46
C GLY A 69 -2.39 16.05 5.15
N VAL A 70 -3.25 16.83 5.81
CA VAL A 70 -3.31 18.29 5.66
C VAL A 70 -1.97 18.94 5.98
N PHE A 71 -1.26 18.42 6.99
CA PHE A 71 -0.04 19.04 7.54
C PHE A 71 1.26 18.27 7.23
N GLY A 72 1.22 17.18 6.46
CA GLY A 72 2.44 16.39 6.22
C GLY A 72 2.29 15.30 5.16
N ALA A 73 3.41 14.99 4.48
CA ALA A 73 3.45 14.05 3.34
C ALA A 73 3.20 12.58 3.72
N ARG A 74 3.34 12.19 4.99
CA ARG A 74 3.18 10.82 5.50
C ARG A 74 2.38 10.80 6.80
N ALA A 75 1.16 11.33 6.75
CA ALA A 75 0.32 11.43 7.95
C ALA A 75 -0.36 10.10 8.29
N TYR A 76 -0.70 9.31 7.27
CA TYR A 76 -1.40 8.04 7.45
C TYR A 76 -0.77 6.94 6.62
N ILE A 77 -1.00 5.70 7.04
CA ILE A 77 -0.72 4.50 6.25
C ILE A 77 -2.07 3.83 5.97
N ALA A 78 -2.42 3.72 4.69
CA ALA A 78 -3.52 2.87 4.27
C ALA A 78 -2.95 1.50 3.87
N THR A 79 -3.54 0.44 4.41
CA THR A 79 -3.09 -0.94 4.18
C THR A 79 -4.27 -1.90 4.14
N GLN A 80 -4.07 -3.05 3.50
CA GLN A 80 -5.01 -4.16 3.59
C GLN A 80 -5.07 -4.73 5.02
N GLY A 81 -6.17 -5.39 5.37
CA GLY A 81 -6.17 -6.26 6.55
C GLY A 81 -5.12 -7.37 6.40
N PRO A 82 -4.24 -7.62 7.38
CA PRO A 82 -3.14 -8.56 7.25
C PRO A 82 -3.64 -9.98 6.94
N LEU A 83 -2.95 -10.66 6.03
CA LEU A 83 -3.12 -12.08 5.73
C LEU A 83 -2.27 -12.91 6.70
N PRO A 84 -2.59 -14.21 6.91
CA PRO A 84 -1.79 -15.09 7.77
C PRO A 84 -0.28 -15.06 7.47
N ASN A 85 0.10 -15.02 6.19
CA ASN A 85 1.50 -14.97 5.73
C ASN A 85 2.13 -13.56 5.73
N THR A 86 1.41 -12.54 6.21
CA THR A 86 1.88 -11.14 6.25
C THR A 86 1.72 -10.49 7.62
N VAL A 87 1.29 -11.23 8.64
CA VAL A 87 1.14 -10.72 10.02
C VAL A 87 2.47 -10.17 10.54
N LEU A 88 3.59 -10.87 10.28
CA LEU A 88 4.92 -10.39 10.68
C LEU A 88 5.34 -9.12 9.92
N ASP A 89 5.09 -9.05 8.61
CA ASP A 89 5.35 -7.85 7.81
C ASP A 89 4.56 -6.65 8.34
N PHE A 90 3.32 -6.87 8.77
CA PHE A 90 2.47 -5.85 9.38
C PHE A 90 3.04 -5.34 10.71
N TRP A 91 3.47 -6.22 11.60
CA TRP A 91 4.10 -5.80 12.86
C TRP A 91 5.45 -5.10 12.66
N ARG A 92 6.26 -5.59 11.71
CA ARG A 92 7.51 -4.92 11.28
C ARG A 92 7.21 -3.49 10.83
N MET A 93 6.16 -3.28 10.06
CA MET A 93 5.73 -1.95 9.64
C MET A 93 5.37 -1.04 10.82
N LEU A 94 4.53 -1.53 11.75
CA LEU A 94 4.11 -0.71 12.90
C LEU A 94 5.30 -0.31 13.77
N TRP A 95 6.22 -1.25 14.00
CA TRP A 95 7.44 -1.01 14.74
C TRP A 95 8.38 -0.02 14.04
N GLU A 96 8.72 -0.28 12.78
CA GLU A 96 9.67 0.54 12.00
C GLU A 96 9.19 1.99 11.84
N TYR A 97 7.88 2.19 11.68
CA TYR A 97 7.29 3.52 11.48
C TYR A 97 6.70 4.13 12.75
N ASN A 98 6.95 3.54 13.93
CA ASN A 98 6.46 4.02 15.23
C ASN A 98 4.95 4.35 15.23
N VAL A 99 4.15 3.48 14.62
CA VAL A 99 2.70 3.68 14.51
C VAL A 99 2.05 3.31 15.84
N GLN A 100 1.38 4.27 16.47
CA GLN A 100 0.54 4.01 17.63
C GLN A 100 -0.83 3.49 17.19
N VAL A 101 -1.18 2.29 17.63
CA VAL A 101 -2.54 1.75 17.51
C VAL A 101 -3.29 2.10 18.77
N SER A 102 -4.25 3.02 18.69
CA SER A 102 -5.21 3.26 19.78
C SER A 102 -6.38 2.30 19.58
N THR A 103 -6.51 1.34 20.49
CA THR A 103 -7.65 0.41 20.58
C THR A 103 -8.83 1.05 21.29
#